data_AF-B0KAG8-F1
#
_entry.id   AF-B0KAG8-F1
#
_cell.length_a   1.000
_cell.length_b   1.000
_cell.length_c   1.000
_cell.angle_alpha   90.00
_cell.angle_beta   90.00
_cell.angle_gamma   90.00
#
_symmetry.space_group_name_H-M   'P 1'
#
loop_
_entity.id
_entity.type
_entity.pdbx_description
1 polymer ?
#
loop_
_entity_poly.entity_id
_entity_poly.type
_entity_poly.pdbx_seq_one_letter_code
_entity_poly.pdbx_strand_id
1 'polypeptide(L)' 'MPPKQIADFVSEVLILGVDDEEGNVVLLQPEREIKIGNKIY' A
#
# COMPACT_ATOMS: atom_id res chain seq x y z
N MET A 1 -4.31 11.60 1.20
CA MET A 1 -3.12 12.02 0.44
C MET A 1 -3.58 12.53 -0.91
N PRO A 2 -2.93 13.53 -1.52
CA PRO A 2 -3.26 13.92 -2.89
C PRO A 2 -3.00 12.73 -3.85
N PRO A 3 -3.79 12.58 -4.94
CA PRO A 3 -3.52 11.59 -5.97
C PRO A 3 -2.14 11.79 -6.60
N LYS A 4 -1.49 10.68 -6.99
CA LYS A 4 -0.14 10.70 -7.59
C LYS A 4 -0.22 10.41 -9.08
N GLN A 5 0.26 11.34 -9.90
CA GLN A 5 0.46 11.11 -11.35
C GLN A 5 1.71 10.24 -11.57
N ILE A 6 1.55 9.15 -12.34
CA ILE A 6 2.61 8.23 -12.74
C ILE A 6 2.47 8.02 -14.25
N ALA A 7 3.31 8.68 -15.04
CA ALA A 7 3.17 8.73 -16.50
C ALA A 7 1.74 9.16 -16.92
N ASP A 8 0.98 8.28 -17.56
CA ASP A 8 -0.41 8.45 -18.00
C ASP A 8 -1.45 7.91 -17.01
N PHE A 9 -1.02 7.40 -15.84
CA PHE A 9 -1.86 6.82 -14.81
C PHE A 9 -1.96 7.71 -13.55
N VAL A 10 -3.16 7.83 -12.97
CA VAL A 10 -3.39 8.55 -11.70
C VAL A 10 -3.64 7.54 -10.59
N SER A 11 -2.74 7.48 -9.60
CA SER A 11 -2.89 6.65 -8.41
C SER A 11 -3.68 7.40 -7.32
N GLU A 12 -4.88 6.90 -7.00
CA GLU A 12 -5.75 7.47 -5.96
C GLU A 12 -5.39 7.00 -4.55
N VAL A 13 -4.66 5.88 -4.44
CA VAL A 13 -4.28 5.25 -3.17
C VAL A 13 -2.78 4.98 -3.09
N LEU A 14 -2.28 4.89 -1.86
CA LEU A 14 -0.93 4.42 -1.54
C LEU A 14 -1.05 3.02 -0.94
N ILE A 15 -0.43 2.02 -1.58
CA ILE A 15 -0.31 0.67 -1.02
C ILE A 15 0.89 0.65 -0.08
N LEU A 16 0.69 0.16 1.14
CA LEU A 16 1.73 0.14 2.17
C LEU A 16 2.63 -1.10 2.05
N GLY A 17 3.93 -0.88 2.17
CA GLY A 17 4.97 -1.90 2.18
C GLY A 17 6.20 -1.43 2.94
N VAL A 18 7.14 -2.33 3.16
CA VAL A 18 8.44 -2.07 3.81
C VAL A 18 9.55 -2.69 2.97
N ASP A 19 10.77 -2.16 3.10
CA ASP A 19 11.94 -2.72 2.42
C ASP A 19 12.46 -3.94 3.19
N ASP A 20 12.87 -4.99 2.48
CA ASP A 20 13.66 -6.08 3.04
C ASP A 20 15.17 -5.76 3.05
N GLU A 21 15.99 -6.70 3.51
CA GLU A 21 17.45 -6.52 3.58
C GLU A 21 18.12 -6.31 2.21
N GLU A 22 17.48 -6.74 1.12
CA GLU A 22 17.96 -6.60 -0.25
C GLU A 22 17.40 -5.34 -0.95
N GLY A 23 16.54 -4.57 -0.27
CA GLY A 23 15.87 -3.39 -0.80
C GLY A 23 14.65 -3.68 -1.67
N ASN A 24 14.11 -4.90 -1.62
CA ASN A 24 12.84 -5.22 -2.27
C ASN A 24 11.66 -4.78 -1.40
N VAL A 25 10.55 -4.44 -2.04
CA VAL A 25 9.33 -4.04 -1.34
C VAL A 25 8.51 -5.27 -0.93
N VAL A 26 8.31 -5.44 0.37
CA VAL A 26 7.41 -6.44 0.97
C VAL A 26 6.09 -5.76 1.35
N LEU A 27 4.97 -6.31 0.89
CA LEU A 27 3.65 -5.74 1.14
C LEU A 27 3.17 -6.02 2.57
N LEU A 28 2.58 -5.01 3.20
CA LEU A 28 1.87 -5.20 4.46
C LEU A 28 0.54 -5.90 4.23
N GLN A 29 0.20 -6.84 5.10
CA GLN A 29 -1.08 -7.56 5.08
C GLN A 29 -1.57 -7.81 6.51
N PRO A 30 -2.88 -7.84 6.76
CA PRO A 30 -3.40 -8.24 8.05
C PRO A 30 -3.09 -9.72 8.31
N GLU A 31 -2.86 -10.09 9.57
CA GLU A 31 -2.63 -11.49 9.98
C GLU A 31 -3.84 -12.38 9.65
N ARG A 32 -5.05 -11.82 9.68
CA ARG A 32 -6.31 -12.53 9.53
C ARG A 32 -7.22 -11.80 8.54
N GLU A 33 -8.19 -12.52 8.02
CA GLU A 33 -9.22 -11.91 7.18
C GLU A 33 -10.01 -10.87 7.98
N ILE A 34 -10.13 -9.67 7.40
CA ILE A 34 -10.88 -8.55 7.95
C ILE A 34 -11.80 -7.99 6.88
N LYS A 35 -12.83 -7.26 7.29
CA LYS A 35 -13.73 -6.59 6.35
C LYS A 35 -12.99 -5.51 5.56
N ILE A 36 -13.20 -5.51 4.24
CA ILE A 36 -12.66 -4.49 3.33
C ILE A 36 -13.12 -3.09 3.77
N GLY A 37 -12.18 -2.14 3.76
CA GLY A 37 -12.42 -0.75 4.14
C GLY A 37 -12.27 -0.46 5.63
N ASN A 38 -11.94 -1.45 6.46
CA ASN A 38 -11.61 -1.22 7.86
C ASN A 38 -10.36 -0.32 7.98
N LYS A 39 -10.41 0.62 8.91
CA LYS A 39 -9.31 1.57 9.16
C LYS A 39 -8.15 0.86 9.89
N ILE A 40 -6.94 1.07 9.39
CA ILE A 40 -5.69 0.68 10.06
C ILE A 40 -5.37 1.78 11.10
N TYR A 41 -4.93 1.38 12.29
CA TYR A 41 -4.52 2.25 13.39
C TYR A 41 -3.07 1.99 13.75
#